data_AF-A0A8T4L5H5-F1
#
_entry.id   AF-A0A8T4L5H5-F1
#
_cell.length_a   1.000
_cell.length_b   1.000
_cell.length_c   1.000
_cell.angle_alpha   90.00
_cell.angle_beta   90.00
_cell.angle_gamma   90.00
#
_symmetry.space_group_name_H-M   'P 1'
#
loop_
_entity.id
_entity.type
_entity.pdbx_description
1 polymer ?
#
loop_
_entity_poly.entity_id
_entity_poly.type
_entity_poly.pdbx_seq_one_letter_code
_entity_poly.pdbx_strand_id
1 'polypeptide(L)' 'MKQYVITPHQPSERKIQAHPILVTHDIEEAIYLADRSIVLKNHPMIVSAVLANPLPKPRTPERKTKQEFRKL' A
#
# COMPACT_ATOMS: atom_id res chain seq x y z
N MET A 1 43.17 38.03 2.07
CA MET A 1 42.87 36.58 1.95
C MET A 1 41.52 36.31 2.61
N LYS A 2 40.47 36.01 1.84
CA LYS A 2 39.17 35.55 2.37
C LYS A 2 38.90 34.18 1.76
N GLN A 3 38.87 33.17 2.60
CA GLN A 3 38.66 31.78 2.21
C GLN A 3 37.16 31.56 2.06
N TYR A 4 36.68 31.46 0.83
CA TYR A 4 35.28 31.17 0.55
C TYR A 4 35.11 29.64 0.62
N VAL A 5 34.53 29.16 1.72
CA VAL A 5 34.19 27.74 1.89
C VAL A 5 32.87 27.49 1.14
N ILE A 6 32.98 26.92 -0.05
CA ILE A 6 31.83 26.40 -0.79
C ILE A 6 31.30 25.15 -0.07
N THR A 7 30.27 25.31 0.75
CA THR A 7 29.52 24.18 1.30
C THR A 7 28.79 23.48 0.15
N PRO A 8 29.00 22.17 -0.09
CA PRO A 8 28.26 21.47 -1.12
C PRO A 8 26.78 21.44 -0.74
N HIS A 9 25.94 22.10 -1.54
CA HIS A 9 24.49 22.02 -1.45
C HIS A 9 24.08 20.59 -1.82
N GLN A 10 23.85 19.74 -0.82
CA GLN A 10 23.36 18.38 -1.02
C GLN A 10 22.06 18.41 -1.85
N PRO A 11 21.93 17.60 -2.91
CA PRO A 11 20.71 17.59 -3.72
C PRO A 11 19.55 17.07 -2.87
N SER A 12 18.49 17.87 -2.76
CA SER A 12 17.27 17.49 -2.04
C SER A 12 16.63 16.27 -2.73
N GLU A 13 16.62 15.13 -2.05
CA GLU A 13 15.95 13.91 -2.54
C GLU A 13 14.47 14.21 -2.84
N ARG A 14 14.08 14.04 -4.10
CA ARG A 14 12.71 14.29 -4.53
C ARG A 14 11.87 13.07 -4.15
N LYS A 15 11.10 13.18 -3.06
CA LYS A 15 10.23 12.10 -2.58
C LYS A 15 9.03 11.94 -3.52
N ILE A 16 8.93 10.82 -4.21
CA ILE A 16 7.84 10.52 -5.14
C ILE A 16 6.65 10.00 -4.34
N GLN A 17 5.47 10.62 -4.51
CA GLN A 17 4.23 10.11 -3.95
C GLN A 17 3.62 9.12 -4.96
N ALA A 18 3.67 7.83 -4.65
CA ALA A 18 3.12 6.77 -5.48
C ALA A 18 1.84 6.19 -4.85
N HIS A 19 0.83 5.94 -5.67
CA HIS A 19 -0.42 5.27 -5.30
C HIS A 19 -0.56 3.99 -6.13
N PRO A 20 0.09 2.88 -5.73
CA PRO A 20 0.05 1.65 -6.50
C PRO A 20 -1.35 1.02 -6.48
N ILE A 21 -1.71 0.38 -7.59
CA ILE A 21 -2.92 -0.43 -7.73
C ILE A 21 -2.46 -1.85 -8.02
N LEU A 22 -2.97 -2.82 -7.26
CA LEU A 22 -2.75 -4.24 -7.49
C LEU A 22 -4.07 -4.89 -7.91
N VAL A 23 -4.02 -5.68 -8.98
CA VAL A 23 -5.13 -6.53 -9.41
C VAL A 23 -4.72 -7.97 -9.13
N THR A 24 -5.50 -8.65 -8.30
CA THR A 24 -5.24 -10.04 -7.91
C THR A 24 -6.55 -10.81 -7.83
N HIS A 25 -6.45 -12.13 -7.99
CA HIS A 25 -7.55 -13.05 -7.73
C HIS A 25 -7.49 -13.62 -6.30
N ASP A 26 -6.42 -13.33 -5.55
CA ASP A 26 -6.22 -13.77 -4.18
C ASP A 26 -6.76 -12.73 -3.19
N ILE A 27 -7.76 -13.12 -2.41
CA ILE A 27 -8.41 -12.26 -1.42
C ILE A 27 -7.45 -11.95 -0.25
N GLU A 28 -6.64 -12.92 0.19
CA GLU A 28 -5.70 -12.73 1.30
C GLU A 28 -4.61 -11.72 0.93
N GLU A 29 -4.14 -11.76 -0.33
CA GLU A 29 -3.19 -10.78 -0.85
C GLU A 29 -3.80 -9.37 -0.85
N ALA A 30 -5.04 -9.24 -1.31
CA ALA A 30 -5.76 -7.96 -1.33
C ALA A 30 -5.96 -7.39 0.09
N ILE A 31 -6.37 -8.21 1.06
CA ILE A 31 -6.54 -7.79 2.46
C ILE A 31 -5.19 -7.47 3.11
N TYR A 32 -4.11 -8.16 2.73
CA TYR A 32 -2.81 -7.90 3.32
C TYR A 32 -2.20 -6.57 2.84
N LEU A 33 -2.27 -6.29 1.54
CA LEU A 33 -1.57 -5.14 0.95
C LEU A 33 -2.44 -3.88 0.88
N ALA A 34 -3.73 -4.01 0.63
CA ALA A 34 -4.57 -2.87 0.31
C ALA A 34 -5.12 -2.16 1.56
N ASP A 35 -5.26 -0.84 1.44
CA ASP A 35 -6.09 -0.05 2.34
C ASP A 35 -7.57 -0.11 1.95
N ARG A 36 -7.82 -0.27 0.65
CA ARG A 36 -9.14 -0.37 0.05
C ARG A 36 -9.11 -1.42 -1.04
N SER A 37 -10.08 -2.32 -1.01
CA SER A 37 -10.25 -3.37 -2.01
C SER A 37 -11.52 -3.11 -2.81
N ILE A 38 -11.43 -3.30 -4.13
CA ILE A 38 -12.56 -3.16 -5.05
C ILE A 38 -12.90 -4.55 -5.56
N VAL A 39 -14.13 -5.00 -5.31
CA VAL A 39 -14.62 -6.26 -5.84
C VAL A 39 -15.27 -5.99 -7.18
N LEU A 40 -14.78 -6.67 -8.22
CA LEU A 40 -15.33 -6.60 -9.58
C LEU A 40 -16.18 -7.85 -9.84
N LYS A 41 -17.32 -7.68 -10.50
CA LYS A 41 -18.07 -8.81 -11.08
C LYS A 41 -17.48 -9.19 -12.42
N ASN A 42 -17.58 -10.48 -12.76
CA ASN A 42 -17.28 -10.97 -14.10
C ASN A 42 -18.17 -10.28 -15.13
N HIS A 43 -17.68 -10.25 -16.37
CA HIS A 43 -18.22 -9.52 -17.51
C HIS A 43 -19.74 -9.28 -17.47
N PRO A 44 -20.20 -8.02 -17.61
CA PRO A 44 -19.42 -6.79 -17.76
C PRO A 44 -18.68 -6.40 -16.46
N MET A 45 -17.46 -5.86 -16.58
CA MET A 45 -16.59 -5.54 -15.44
C MET A 45 -17.13 -4.35 -14.64
N ILE A 46 -18.06 -4.65 -13.74
CA ILE A 46 -18.76 -3.67 -12.90
C ILE A 46 -18.22 -3.76 -11.48
N VAL A 47 -18.03 -2.61 -10.84
CA VAL A 47 -17.71 -2.53 -9.41
C VAL A 47 -18.91 -3.05 -8.61
N SER A 48 -18.68 -4.16 -7.92
CA SER A 48 -19.67 -4.78 -7.04
C SER A 48 -19.63 -4.19 -5.64
N ALA A 49 -18.43 -3.91 -5.12
CA ALA A 49 -18.24 -3.39 -3.78
C ALA A 49 -16.91 -2.66 -3.66
N VAL A 50 -16.85 -1.70 -2.73
CA VAL A 50 -15.61 -1.07 -2.30
C VAL A 50 -15.51 -1.25 -0.79
N LEU A 51 -14.49 -1.98 -0.35
CA LEU A 51 -14.30 -2.37 1.03
C LEU A 51 -13.10 -1.63 1.62
N ALA A 52 -13.28 -0.98 2.76
CA ALA A 52 -12.16 -0.48 3.56
C ALA A 52 -11.59 -1.62 4.39
N ASN A 53 -10.26 -1.69 4.51
CA ASN A 53 -9.61 -2.73 5.30
C ASN A 53 -9.65 -2.38 6.79
N PRO A 54 -10.34 -3.16 7.65
CA PRO A 54 -10.45 -2.84 9.07
C PRO A 54 -9.17 -3.14 9.85
N LEU A 55 -8.20 -3.86 9.27
CA LEU A 55 -6.99 -4.27 9.98
C LEU A 55 -6.05 -3.07 10.17
N PRO A 56 -5.49 -2.86 11.37
CA PRO A 56 -4.56 -1.77 11.63
C PRO A 56 -3.21 -1.99 10.94
N LYS A 57 -2.59 -0.90 10.48
CA LYS A 57 -1.19 -0.90 10.01
C LYS A 57 -0.20 -0.87 11.19
N PRO A 58 1.05 -1.37 11.03
CA PRO A 58 1.58 -2.11 9.88
C PRO A 58 1.16 -3.59 9.89
N ARG A 59 0.87 -4.12 8.70
CA ARG A 59 0.54 -5.53 8.48
C ARG A 59 1.85 -6.24 8.12
N THR A 60 2.50 -6.85 9.10
CA THR A 60 3.76 -7.58 8.89
C THR A 60 3.49 -9.07 8.65
N PRO A 61 4.42 -9.80 8.01
CA PRO A 61 4.26 -11.24 7.79
C PRO A 61 4.05 -12.02 9.09
N GLU A 62 4.68 -11.60 10.20
CA GLU A 62 4.53 -12.29 11.49
C GLU A 62 3.11 -12.16 12.08
N ARG A 63 2.36 -11.13 11.67
CA ARG A 63 0.96 -10.92 12.09
C ARG A 63 -0.04 -11.72 11.26
N LYS A 64 0.31 -12.22 10.07
CA LYS A 64 -0.60 -13.06 9.25
C LYS A 64 -1.06 -14.32 9.98
N THR A 65 -0.25 -14.83 10.91
CA THR A 65 -0.52 -16.06 11.67
C THR A 65 -1.57 -15.87 12.78
N LYS A 66 -1.96 -14.62 13.11
CA LYS A 66 -3.03 -14.37 14.09
C LYS A 66 -4.39 -14.68 13.48
N GLN A 67 -5.21 -15.39 14.25
CA GLN A 67 -6.52 -15.93 13.89
C GLN A 67 -7.52 -14.91 13.29
N GLU A 68 -7.29 -13.61 13.50
CA GLU A 68 -8.08 -12.50 12.96
C GLU A 68 -8.06 -12.43 11.42
N PHE A 69 -6.98 -12.84 10.76
CA PHE A 69 -6.89 -12.86 9.28
C PHE A 69 -7.82 -13.91 8.64
N ARG A 70 -8.11 -15.01 9.36
CA ARG A 70 -8.90 -16.14 8.83
C ARG A 70 -10.41 -16.01 9.09
N LYS A 71 -10.86 -14.93 9.75
CA LYS A 71 -12.26 -14.74 10.19
C LYS A 71 -13.00 -13.61 9.45
N LEU A 72 -12.33 -12.89 8.55
CA LEU A 72 -12.95 -11.92 7.63
C LEU A 72 -13.40 -12.63 6.34
#